data_AF-A0A9Q8CLJ8-F1
#
_entry.id   AF-A0A9Q8CLJ8-F1
#
_cell.length_a   1.000
_cell.length_b   1.000
_cell.length_c   1.000
_cell.angle_alpha   90.00
_cell.angle_beta   90.00
_cell.angle_gamma   90.00
#
_symmetry.space_group_name_H-M   'P 1'
#
loop_
_entity.id
_entity.type
_entity.pdbx_description
1 polymer ?
#
loop_
_entity_poly.entity_id
_entity_poly.type
_entity_poly.pdbx_seq_one_letter_code
_entity_poly.pdbx_strand_id
1 'polypeptide(L)'
;MLKERSNTLMNSIEEYFDFLSNVPDIKKEDISESIAKIFDVESKENTISNWLSFLLDSNRYKDDGPLKALLGLFLEANQFEETDTDTVIVSREYTLLNRRRVDLLIETDDLIIGIENKIFSSIHNDQLNDYYDKLRIQHEKNDRDRKIMTVLLAPSWSEDVIQTRMKDVKQIVVTYEELANAFAEIPQKNIEYRNYFILNEFVKYVNDYIREGAMELNNEWAVFNSKHSAELTEIVKNGEQQLEILSNKIEKTLNDVGNKIFTSSEQQMDNFHVYKKVTSKAFYFQLFHTTWEKYKIHYEIGAGDYESRGFILPAILHLLIDVEDKETRTMMNSNPDVFTDFKHIQIHNRIKEFIIDYSSQEAFNATFQNIENELYNWHKSNKDALLNVIPSIKV
;
A
#
# COMPACT_ATOMS: atom_id res chain seq x y z
N MET A 1 25.43 -27.59 -17.78
CA MET A 1 24.17 -26.87 -18.06
C MET A 1 23.00 -27.19 -17.12
N LEU A 2 22.38 -28.39 -17.10
CA LEU A 2 21.27 -28.67 -16.15
C LEU A 2 21.72 -28.78 -14.68
N LYS A 3 22.90 -29.38 -14.43
CA LYS A 3 23.51 -29.46 -13.08
C LYS A 3 23.96 -28.10 -12.53
N GLU A 4 24.40 -27.19 -13.40
CA GLU A 4 24.77 -25.83 -12.99
C GLU A 4 23.54 -25.01 -12.61
N ARG A 5 22.46 -25.07 -13.39
CA ARG A 5 21.19 -24.39 -13.04
C ARG A 5 20.58 -24.89 -11.73
N SER A 6 20.69 -26.19 -11.45
CA SER A 6 20.22 -26.77 -10.18
C SER A 6 21.02 -26.27 -8.97
N ASN A 7 22.34 -26.14 -9.09
CA ASN A 7 23.18 -25.60 -8.00
C ASN A 7 22.96 -24.09 -7.81
N THR A 8 22.73 -23.32 -8.88
CA THR A 8 22.43 -21.88 -8.76
C THR A 8 21.08 -21.62 -8.10
N LEU A 9 20.07 -22.43 -8.39
CA LEU A 9 18.73 -22.29 -7.79
C LEU A 9 18.72 -22.68 -6.31
N MET A 10 19.47 -23.72 -5.93
CA MET A 10 19.56 -24.19 -4.55
C MET A 10 20.36 -23.21 -3.68
N ASN A 11 21.45 -22.65 -4.22
CA ASN A 11 22.17 -21.53 -3.58
C ASN A 11 21.26 -20.31 -3.41
N SER A 12 20.43 -19.96 -4.40
CA SER A 12 19.51 -18.83 -4.25
C SER A 12 18.51 -19.06 -3.12
N ILE A 13 17.95 -20.27 -2.98
CA ILE A 13 16.93 -20.57 -1.95
C ILE A 13 17.53 -20.49 -0.54
N GLU A 14 18.75 -20.98 -0.33
CA GLU A 14 19.45 -20.85 0.95
C GLU A 14 19.76 -19.38 1.26
N GLU A 15 20.21 -18.60 0.27
CA GLU A 15 20.38 -17.14 0.39
C GLU A 15 19.06 -16.43 0.73
N TYR A 16 17.93 -16.87 0.15
CA TYR A 16 16.59 -16.37 0.48
C TYR A 16 16.17 -16.71 1.92
N PHE A 17 16.45 -17.92 2.39
CA PHE A 17 16.14 -18.30 3.77
C PHE A 17 17.03 -17.59 4.77
N ASP A 18 18.32 -17.42 4.49
CA ASP A 18 19.22 -16.58 5.28
C ASP A 18 18.73 -15.12 5.29
N PHE A 19 18.30 -14.59 4.15
CA PHE A 19 17.70 -13.26 4.04
C PHE A 19 16.44 -13.12 4.91
N LEU A 20 15.49 -14.06 4.80
CA LEU A 20 14.25 -14.05 5.59
C LEU A 20 14.50 -14.24 7.09
N SER A 21 15.54 -14.98 7.46
CA SER A 21 15.94 -15.19 8.85
C SER A 21 16.59 -13.95 9.47
N ASN A 22 17.00 -12.98 8.66
CA ASN A 22 17.56 -11.70 9.08
C ASN A 22 16.53 -10.56 9.06
N VAL A 23 15.24 -10.85 8.78
CA VAL A 23 14.16 -9.86 8.87
C VAL A 23 13.95 -9.51 10.36
N PRO A 24 14.01 -8.23 10.76
CA PRO A 24 13.87 -7.85 12.17
C PRO A 24 12.51 -8.23 12.75
N ASP A 25 12.51 -8.86 13.92
CA ASP A 25 11.30 -9.24 14.65
C ASP A 25 10.54 -8.01 15.14
N ILE A 26 9.25 -7.92 14.80
CA ILE A 26 8.39 -6.80 15.20
C ILE A 26 7.83 -7.02 16.61
N LYS A 27 8.54 -6.51 17.63
CA LYS A 27 7.99 -6.39 18.98
C LYS A 27 7.10 -5.17 19.05
N LYS A 28 5.79 -5.41 19.08
CA LYS A 28 4.77 -4.37 19.24
C LYS A 28 4.71 -3.98 20.72
N GLU A 29 5.37 -2.89 21.11
CA GLU A 29 5.21 -2.34 22.46
C GLU A 29 3.87 -1.59 22.58
N ASP A 30 3.26 -1.65 23.78
CA ASP A 30 2.02 -0.96 24.14
C ASP A 30 2.27 0.54 24.26
N ILE A 31 2.45 1.20 23.12
CA ILE A 31 2.55 2.65 23.03
C ILE A 31 1.16 3.23 23.28
N SER A 32 1.07 4.22 24.15
CA SER A 32 -0.15 4.95 24.47
C SER A 32 -0.87 5.46 23.19
N GLU A 33 -2.22 5.41 23.17
CA GLU A 33 -3.02 5.78 22.00
C GLU A 33 -3.18 7.31 21.87
N SER A 34 -2.35 7.95 21.05
CA SER A 34 -2.62 9.31 20.56
C SER A 34 -3.78 9.32 19.55
N ILE A 35 -4.44 10.48 19.36
CA ILE A 35 -5.47 10.62 18.31
C ILE A 35 -4.97 10.19 16.93
N ALA A 36 -3.71 10.50 16.59
CA ALA A 36 -3.14 10.10 15.31
C ALA A 36 -3.14 8.58 15.14
N LYS A 37 -2.76 7.84 16.19
CA LYS A 37 -2.77 6.37 16.23
C LYS A 37 -4.18 5.79 16.18
N ILE A 38 -5.14 6.39 16.89
CA ILE A 38 -6.55 5.95 16.88
C ILE A 38 -7.15 6.00 15.47
N PHE A 39 -6.76 6.99 14.66
CA PHE A 39 -7.24 7.16 13.29
C PHE A 39 -6.30 6.58 12.22
N ASP A 40 -5.20 5.91 12.60
CA ASP A 40 -4.21 5.35 11.69
C ASP A 40 -3.68 6.41 10.69
N VAL A 41 -3.26 7.56 11.23
CA VAL A 41 -2.76 8.72 10.46
C VAL A 41 -1.38 9.22 10.91
N GLU A 42 -0.72 8.50 11.83
CA GLU A 42 0.58 8.83 12.41
C GLU A 42 1.71 9.00 11.39
N SER A 43 1.66 8.31 10.25
CA SER A 43 2.67 8.42 9.18
C SER A 43 2.27 9.36 8.04
N LYS A 44 1.07 9.94 8.08
CA LYS A 44 0.53 10.73 6.98
C LYS A 44 0.98 12.19 7.11
N GLU A 45 2.10 12.53 6.47
CA GLU A 45 2.68 13.89 6.47
C GLU A 45 1.64 14.99 6.21
N ASN A 46 0.73 14.80 5.25
CA ASN A 46 -0.36 15.73 4.96
C ASN A 46 -1.32 15.96 6.14
N THR A 47 -1.64 14.91 6.90
CA THR A 47 -2.48 15.03 8.09
C THR A 47 -1.75 15.80 9.19
N ILE A 48 -0.45 15.58 9.35
CA ILE A 48 0.34 16.30 10.34
C ILE A 48 0.52 17.77 9.92
N SER A 49 0.70 18.08 8.63
CA SER A 49 0.68 19.45 8.13
C SER A 49 -0.67 20.13 8.36
N ASN A 50 -1.79 19.39 8.28
CA ASN A 50 -3.12 19.90 8.67
C ASN A 50 -3.15 20.32 10.14
N TRP A 51 -2.64 19.47 11.02
CA TRP A 51 -2.57 19.72 12.45
C TRP A 51 -1.72 20.96 12.74
N LEU A 52 -0.51 21.02 12.19
CA LEU A 52 0.40 22.16 12.34
C LEU A 52 -0.21 23.45 11.80
N SER A 53 -0.87 23.42 10.64
CA SER A 53 -1.53 24.62 10.09
C SER A 53 -2.64 25.17 10.98
N PHE A 54 -3.29 24.31 11.78
CA PHE A 54 -4.28 24.76 12.76
C PHE A 54 -3.60 25.38 13.97
N LEU A 55 -2.55 24.75 14.51
CA LEU A 55 -1.83 25.23 15.70
C LEU A 55 -1.11 26.56 15.44
N LEU A 56 -0.52 26.72 14.26
CA LEU A 56 0.32 27.88 13.92
C LEU A 56 -0.47 29.09 13.41
N ASP A 57 -1.76 28.93 13.12
CA ASP A 57 -2.65 30.02 12.69
C ASP A 57 -3.31 30.64 13.92
N SER A 58 -2.77 31.76 14.41
CA SER A 58 -3.27 32.43 15.62
C SER A 58 -4.74 32.88 15.48
N ASN A 59 -5.22 33.15 14.27
CA ASN A 59 -6.61 33.50 14.01
C ASN A 59 -7.54 32.29 14.17
N ARG A 60 -7.10 31.09 13.80
CA ARG A 60 -7.86 29.84 13.96
C ARG A 60 -7.70 29.24 15.36
N TYR A 61 -6.48 29.21 15.88
CA TYR A 61 -6.13 28.68 17.21
C TYR A 61 -6.53 29.61 18.36
N LYS A 62 -6.77 30.90 18.08
CA LYS A 62 -7.16 31.95 19.06
C LYS A 62 -6.09 32.30 20.09
N ASP A 63 -4.85 31.94 19.83
CA ASP A 63 -3.68 32.25 20.65
C ASP A 63 -2.43 32.17 19.74
N ASP A 64 -1.43 33.01 19.99
CA ASP A 64 -0.19 33.05 19.18
C ASP A 64 0.97 32.26 19.80
N GLY A 65 0.76 31.63 20.96
CA GLY A 65 1.74 30.85 21.69
C GLY A 65 2.44 29.78 20.85
N PRO A 66 1.72 28.91 20.10
CA PRO A 66 2.38 27.92 19.26
C PRO A 66 3.21 28.52 18.13
N LEU A 67 2.74 29.60 17.50
CA LEU A 67 3.51 30.29 16.48
C LEU A 67 4.79 30.91 17.08
N LYS A 68 4.67 31.63 18.20
CA LYS A 68 5.81 32.19 18.92
C LYS A 68 6.80 31.13 19.38
N ALA A 69 6.29 29.98 19.86
CA ALA A 69 7.13 28.85 20.24
C ALA A 69 7.93 28.30 19.05
N LEU A 70 7.31 28.13 17.87
CA LEU A 70 8.01 27.74 16.65
C LEU A 70 9.06 28.79 16.25
N LEU A 71 8.69 30.07 16.20
CA LEU A 71 9.59 31.16 15.83
C LEU A 71 10.79 31.26 16.79
N GLY A 72 10.57 31.08 18.10
CA GLY A 72 11.61 31.11 19.12
C GLY A 72 12.71 30.07 18.92
N LEU A 73 12.42 28.96 18.21
CA LEU A 73 13.43 27.93 17.92
C LEU A 73 14.52 28.40 16.97
N PHE A 74 14.30 29.47 16.20
CA PHE A 74 15.28 29.92 15.21
C PHE A 74 15.43 31.43 15.07
N LEU A 75 14.52 32.27 15.54
CA LEU A 75 14.67 33.72 15.40
C LEU A 75 15.79 34.27 16.31
N GLU A 76 15.88 33.82 17.57
CA GLU A 76 16.93 34.27 18.51
C GLU A 76 18.33 33.91 18.03
N ALA A 77 18.50 32.66 17.55
CA ALA A 77 19.77 32.16 17.05
C ALA A 77 20.23 32.87 15.77
N ASN A 78 19.30 33.45 15.00
CA ASN A 78 19.57 34.10 13.73
C ASN A 78 19.43 35.64 13.77
N GLN A 79 19.39 36.23 14.97
CA GLN A 79 19.35 37.70 15.17
C GLN A 79 18.16 38.39 14.49
N PHE A 80 17.00 37.73 14.41
CA PHE A 80 15.78 38.38 13.95
C PHE A 80 15.15 39.19 15.08
N GLU A 81 14.62 40.38 14.76
CA GLU A 81 13.80 41.16 15.68
C GLU A 81 12.48 40.42 15.96
N GLU A 82 11.85 40.70 17.11
CA GLU A 82 10.50 40.19 17.40
C GLU A 82 9.57 40.52 16.22
N THR A 83 8.95 39.47 15.68
CA THR A 83 8.02 39.59 14.56
C THR A 83 6.62 39.79 15.09
N ASP A 84 5.89 40.72 14.49
CA ASP A 84 4.47 40.89 14.78
C ASP A 84 3.68 39.63 14.33
N THR A 85 2.96 39.03 15.27
CA THR A 85 2.12 37.84 15.05
C THR A 85 0.63 38.15 14.97
N ASP A 86 0.25 39.44 14.99
CA ASP A 86 -1.15 39.87 14.93
C ASP A 86 -1.78 39.58 13.55
N THR A 87 -0.98 39.61 12.49
CA THR A 87 -1.41 39.43 11.08
C THR A 87 -0.76 38.20 10.44
N VAL A 88 -1.08 37.00 10.94
CA VAL A 88 -0.58 35.74 10.35
C VAL A 88 -1.56 35.12 9.35
N ILE A 89 -1.01 34.62 8.24
CA ILE A 89 -1.69 33.74 7.29
C ILE A 89 -0.91 32.44 7.21
N VAL A 90 -1.58 31.30 7.46
CA VAL A 90 -0.99 29.97 7.31
C VAL A 90 -1.68 29.22 6.18
N SER A 91 -0.93 28.86 5.15
CA SER A 91 -1.40 28.13 3.98
C SER A 91 -0.77 26.74 3.90
N ARG A 92 -1.53 25.76 3.42
CA ARG A 92 -1.04 24.40 3.14
C ARG A 92 -0.84 24.19 1.66
N GLU A 93 0.11 23.30 1.32
CA GLU A 93 0.40 22.87 -0.06
C GLU A 93 0.54 24.08 -1.02
N TYR A 94 1.21 25.14 -0.56
CA TYR A 94 1.32 26.40 -1.27
C TYR A 94 2.04 26.21 -2.60
N THR A 95 1.35 26.52 -3.70
CA THR A 95 1.87 26.28 -5.04
C THR A 95 2.79 27.41 -5.47
N LEU A 96 4.05 27.07 -5.74
CA LEU A 96 5.07 27.96 -6.28
C LEU A 96 4.88 28.15 -7.80
N LEU A 97 5.54 29.15 -8.38
CA LEU A 97 5.50 29.45 -9.82
C LEU A 97 5.84 28.24 -10.73
N ASN A 98 6.65 27.30 -10.25
CA ASN A 98 7.04 26.08 -10.98
C ASN A 98 6.08 24.89 -10.79
N ARG A 99 4.91 25.12 -10.16
CA ARG A 99 3.92 24.09 -9.79
C ARG A 99 4.38 23.10 -8.71
N ARG A 100 5.57 23.28 -8.11
CA ARG A 100 5.93 22.58 -6.87
C ARG A 100 5.14 23.17 -5.71
N ARG A 101 5.05 22.44 -4.60
CA ARG A 101 4.21 22.79 -3.45
C ARG A 101 5.05 22.79 -2.19
N VAL A 102 4.97 23.87 -1.42
CA VAL A 102 5.52 23.94 -0.06
C VAL A 102 4.47 23.39 0.89
N ASP A 103 4.84 22.49 1.81
CA ASP A 103 3.86 21.82 2.69
C ASP A 103 3.09 22.82 3.56
N LEU A 104 3.81 23.79 4.14
CA LEU A 104 3.25 24.91 4.89
C LEU A 104 3.93 26.22 4.50
N LEU A 105 3.15 27.28 4.32
CA LEU A 105 3.62 28.65 4.18
C LEU A 105 3.03 29.48 5.32
N ILE A 106 3.88 30.15 6.08
CA ILE A 106 3.49 31.14 7.09
C ILE A 106 3.89 32.51 6.56
N GLU A 107 2.93 33.42 6.49
CA GLU A 107 3.16 34.81 6.12
C GLU A 107 2.75 35.72 7.28
N THR A 108 3.64 36.63 7.67
CA THR A 108 3.35 37.78 8.51
C THR A 108 3.64 39.07 7.74
N ASP A 109 3.48 40.22 8.39
CA ASP A 109 3.86 41.50 7.79
C ASP A 109 5.38 41.63 7.54
N ASP A 110 6.21 40.94 8.33
CA ASP A 110 7.68 41.02 8.26
C ASP A 110 8.35 39.75 7.73
N LEU A 111 7.69 38.58 7.78
CA LEU A 111 8.29 37.29 7.48
C LEU A 111 7.47 36.47 6.47
N ILE A 112 8.19 35.66 5.69
CA ILE A 112 7.64 34.56 4.89
C ILE A 112 8.44 33.30 5.21
N ILE A 113 7.77 32.27 5.71
CA ILE A 113 8.39 31.02 6.16
C ILE A 113 7.80 29.86 5.38
N GLY A 114 8.61 29.23 4.53
CA GLY A 114 8.24 27.97 3.87
C GLY A 114 8.73 26.78 4.70
N ILE A 115 7.84 25.93 5.17
CA ILE A 115 8.19 24.71 5.92
C ILE A 115 7.96 23.50 5.02
N GLU A 116 9.00 22.68 4.85
CA GLU A 116 8.88 21.32 4.32
C GLU A 116 8.75 20.36 5.51
N ASN A 117 7.69 19.56 5.52
CA ASN A 117 7.38 18.62 6.58
C ASN A 117 7.76 17.21 6.16
N LYS A 118 8.66 16.57 6.91
CA LYS A 118 9.14 15.22 6.60
C LYS A 118 9.11 14.34 7.82
N ILE A 119 8.42 13.21 7.74
CA ILE A 119 8.41 12.22 8.83
C ILE A 119 9.25 11.02 8.43
N PHE A 120 9.03 10.45 7.24
CA PHE A 120 9.72 9.25 6.77
C PHE A 120 10.37 9.39 5.40
N SER A 121 9.94 10.37 4.60
CA SER A 121 10.50 10.58 3.27
C SER A 121 11.79 11.39 3.34
N SER A 122 12.76 11.03 2.49
CA SER A 122 13.98 11.82 2.35
C SER A 122 13.73 13.06 1.49
N ILE A 123 14.46 14.12 1.79
CA ILE A 123 14.47 15.34 0.98
C ILE A 123 15.35 15.10 -0.24
N HIS A 124 14.87 15.52 -1.40
CA HIS A 124 15.72 15.55 -2.58
C HIS A 124 16.72 16.70 -2.46
N ASN A 125 18.00 16.43 -2.73
CA ASN A 125 19.07 17.42 -2.71
C ASN A 125 18.61 18.74 -3.39
N ASP A 126 18.74 19.84 -2.65
CA ASP A 126 18.47 21.23 -3.05
C ASP A 126 17.00 21.72 -3.01
N GLN A 127 16.05 20.90 -2.56
CA GLN A 127 14.62 21.28 -2.52
C GLN A 127 14.33 22.54 -1.69
N LEU A 128 14.94 22.67 -0.51
CA LEU A 128 14.75 23.84 0.37
C LEU A 128 15.35 25.14 -0.21
N ASN A 129 16.44 25.03 -0.99
CA ASN A 129 17.02 26.17 -1.70
C ASN A 129 16.14 26.59 -2.88
N ASP A 130 15.62 25.64 -3.66
CA ASP A 130 14.65 25.92 -4.72
C ASP A 130 13.45 26.67 -4.15
N TYR A 131 12.91 26.22 -3.02
CA TYR A 131 11.80 26.91 -2.35
C TYR A 131 12.15 28.33 -1.95
N TYR A 132 13.30 28.54 -1.30
CA TYR A 132 13.76 29.86 -0.90
C TYR A 132 13.81 30.81 -2.11
N ASP A 133 14.45 30.39 -3.20
CA ASP A 133 14.59 31.22 -4.39
C ASP A 133 13.24 31.51 -5.07
N LYS A 134 12.32 30.54 -5.12
CA LYS A 134 11.00 30.76 -5.69
C LYS A 134 10.12 31.66 -4.84
N LEU A 135 10.10 31.46 -3.52
CA LEU A 135 9.38 32.31 -2.59
C LEU A 135 9.89 33.74 -2.69
N ARG A 136 11.22 33.91 -2.79
CA ARG A 136 11.86 35.20 -3.03
C ARG A 136 11.39 35.85 -4.33
N ILE A 137 11.49 35.19 -5.47
CA ILE A 137 11.03 35.75 -6.75
C ILE A 137 9.53 36.10 -6.74
N GLN A 138 8.70 35.27 -6.09
CA GLN A 138 7.25 35.44 -6.06
C GLN A 138 6.82 36.62 -5.19
N HIS A 139 7.59 36.95 -4.14
CA HIS A 139 7.24 37.98 -3.17
C HIS A 139 8.08 39.27 -3.28
N GLU A 140 9.24 39.26 -3.96
CA GLU A 140 10.05 40.44 -4.28
C GLU A 140 9.27 41.48 -5.11
N LYS A 141 8.22 41.07 -5.84
CA LYS A 141 7.40 41.99 -6.68
C LYS A 141 6.41 42.86 -5.89
N ASN A 142 6.22 42.61 -4.59
CA ASN A 142 5.15 43.22 -3.78
C ASN A 142 5.61 44.30 -2.79
N ASP A 143 6.79 44.89 -2.97
CA ASP A 143 7.24 46.15 -2.31
C ASP A 143 7.22 46.13 -0.76
N ARG A 144 7.38 44.95 -0.14
CA ARG A 144 7.61 44.81 1.30
C ARG A 144 8.94 44.10 1.52
N ASP A 145 9.80 44.68 2.36
CA ASP A 145 11.09 44.12 2.83
C ASP A 145 10.89 42.91 3.76
N ARG A 146 9.99 41.99 3.40
CA ARG A 146 9.73 40.76 4.16
C ARG A 146 10.92 39.84 4.07
N LYS A 147 11.41 39.37 5.21
CA LYS A 147 12.49 38.39 5.25
C LYS A 147 11.92 37.01 4.93
N ILE A 148 12.67 36.26 4.13
CA ILE A 148 12.23 34.95 3.63
C ILE A 148 13.11 33.88 4.25
N MET A 149 12.51 32.78 4.67
CA MET A 149 13.21 31.66 5.25
C MET A 149 12.55 30.34 4.86
N THR A 150 13.36 29.29 4.82
CA THR A 150 12.89 27.92 4.63
C THR A 150 13.32 27.06 5.81
N VAL A 151 12.37 26.26 6.30
CA VAL A 151 12.52 25.41 7.48
C VAL A 151 12.29 23.97 7.05
N LEU A 152 13.19 23.09 7.43
CA LEU A 152 12.94 21.66 7.50
C LEU A 152 12.36 21.32 8.86
N LEU A 153 11.15 20.75 8.88
CA LEU A 153 10.61 20.07 10.06
C LEU A 153 10.71 18.56 9.86
N ALA A 154 11.58 17.91 10.65
CA ALA A 154 11.79 16.47 10.56
C ALA A 154 12.18 15.82 11.91
N PRO A 155 12.03 14.50 12.08
CA PRO A 155 12.52 13.82 13.28
C PRO A 155 14.03 13.99 13.45
N SER A 156 14.49 14.06 14.70
CA SER A 156 15.92 14.25 15.02
C SER A 156 16.84 13.16 14.46
N TRP A 157 16.31 11.96 14.25
CA TRP A 157 16.99 10.81 13.66
C TRP A 157 17.04 10.81 12.13
N SER A 158 16.37 11.76 11.44
CA SER A 158 16.39 11.81 9.98
C SER A 158 17.78 12.13 9.45
N GLU A 159 18.24 11.34 8.47
CA GLU A 159 19.51 11.59 7.76
C GLU A 159 19.55 13.00 7.15
N ASP A 160 18.41 13.54 6.71
CA ASP A 160 18.32 14.89 6.18
C ASP A 160 18.62 15.96 7.23
N VAL A 161 18.24 15.74 8.50
CA VAL A 161 18.58 16.64 9.60
C VAL A 161 20.09 16.66 9.80
N ILE A 162 20.73 15.49 9.79
CA ILE A 162 22.18 15.35 9.95
C ILE A 162 22.90 16.03 8.78
N GLN A 163 22.52 15.72 7.54
CA GLN A 163 23.16 16.26 6.33
C GLN A 163 22.92 17.76 6.16
N THR A 164 21.72 18.25 6.47
CA THR A 164 21.39 19.68 6.34
C THR A 164 22.11 20.52 7.39
N ARG A 165 22.24 20.02 8.63
CA ARG A 165 23.06 20.69 9.67
C ARG A 165 24.56 20.72 9.34
N MET A 166 25.04 19.80 8.50
CA MET A 166 26.44 19.76 8.04
C MET A 166 26.71 20.63 6.80
N LYS A 167 25.68 20.98 6.01
CA LYS A 167 25.80 21.86 4.85
C LYS A 167 25.55 23.30 5.32
N ASP A 168 26.65 24.01 5.56
CA ASP A 168 26.63 25.44 5.80
C ASP A 168 25.81 26.16 4.71
N VAL A 169 24.96 27.11 5.12
CA VAL A 169 24.24 28.13 4.31
C VAL A 169 22.68 28.00 4.32
N LYS A 170 22.04 28.92 5.06
CA LYS A 170 20.65 29.46 4.96
C LYS A 170 19.44 28.58 5.30
N GLN A 171 19.56 27.28 5.50
CA GLN A 171 18.41 26.42 5.80
C GLN A 171 18.26 26.20 7.31
N ILE A 172 17.06 26.47 7.84
CA ILE A 172 16.76 26.26 9.25
C ILE A 172 16.26 24.82 9.42
N VAL A 173 16.78 24.10 10.40
CA VAL A 173 16.32 22.75 10.73
C VAL A 173 15.73 22.76 12.13
N VAL A 174 14.44 22.44 12.21
CA VAL A 174 13.71 22.25 13.47
C VAL A 174 13.34 20.78 13.56
N THR A 175 13.65 20.13 14.68
CA THR A 175 13.17 18.76 14.87
C THR A 175 11.77 18.71 15.45
N TYR A 176 11.03 17.63 15.16
CA TYR A 176 9.73 17.40 15.80
C TYR A 176 9.83 17.42 17.32
N GLU A 177 10.93 16.89 17.86
CA GLU A 177 11.22 16.85 19.28
C GLU A 177 11.49 18.23 19.87
N GLU A 178 12.22 19.09 19.16
CA GLU A 178 12.44 20.49 19.54
C GLU A 178 11.10 21.24 19.57
N LEU A 179 10.27 21.06 18.53
CA LEU A 179 8.95 21.68 18.45
C LEU A 179 8.00 21.20 19.55
N ALA A 180 7.96 19.89 19.82
CA ALA A 180 7.11 19.33 20.87
C ALA A 180 7.54 19.81 22.26
N ASN A 181 8.85 19.95 22.52
CA ASN A 181 9.34 20.55 23.76
C ASN A 181 8.90 22.01 23.89
N ALA A 182 9.04 22.81 22.84
CA ALA A 182 8.61 24.21 22.85
C ALA A 182 7.09 24.33 23.08
N PHE A 183 6.29 23.44 22.50
CA PHE A 183 4.84 23.40 22.69
C PHE A 183 4.43 22.93 24.08
N ALA A 184 5.17 22.02 24.70
CA ALA A 184 4.88 21.52 26.05
C ALA A 184 5.01 22.61 27.13
N GLU A 185 5.85 23.62 26.91
CA GLU A 185 6.04 24.75 27.82
C GLU A 185 4.91 25.79 27.74
N ILE A 186 4.01 25.69 26.74
CA ILE A 186 2.88 26.62 26.60
C ILE A 186 1.86 26.32 27.71
N PRO A 187 1.61 27.26 28.65
CA PRO A 187 0.64 27.04 29.70
C PRO A 187 -0.79 27.08 29.14
N GLN A 188 -1.70 26.29 29.71
CA GLN A 188 -3.13 26.34 29.36
C GLN A 188 -3.75 27.74 29.55
N LYS A 189 -3.13 28.60 30.35
CA LYS A 189 -3.69 29.89 30.77
C LYS A 189 -4.13 30.72 29.56
N ASN A 190 -5.42 31.06 29.53
CA ASN A 190 -6.09 31.85 28.47
C ASN A 190 -6.28 31.13 27.12
N ILE A 191 -5.96 29.85 27.00
CA ILE A 191 -6.24 29.04 25.81
C ILE A 191 -7.55 28.27 26.04
N GLU A 192 -8.40 28.20 25.00
CA GLU A 192 -9.60 27.36 25.02
C GLU A 192 -9.21 25.90 25.28
N TYR A 193 -9.94 25.21 26.16
CA TYR A 193 -9.65 23.82 26.53
C TYR A 193 -9.49 22.89 25.32
N ARG A 194 -10.34 23.04 24.30
CA ARG A 194 -10.26 22.25 23.08
C ARG A 194 -8.95 22.48 22.32
N ASN A 195 -8.51 23.73 22.21
CA ASN A 195 -7.30 24.09 21.50
C ASN A 195 -6.07 23.59 22.26
N TYR A 196 -6.08 23.75 23.59
CA TYR A 196 -5.03 23.21 24.46
C TYR A 196 -4.96 21.67 24.41
N PHE A 197 -6.11 20.99 24.35
CA PHE A 197 -6.15 19.55 24.13
C PHE A 197 -5.53 19.15 22.78
N ILE A 198 -5.86 19.85 21.69
CA ILE A 198 -5.27 19.59 20.37
C ILE A 198 -3.75 19.83 20.36
N LEU A 199 -3.26 20.82 21.10
CA LEU A 199 -1.83 21.07 21.28
C LEU A 199 -1.15 19.92 22.04
N ASN A 200 -1.71 19.50 23.18
CA ASN A 200 -1.17 18.42 23.98
C ASN A 200 -1.21 17.07 23.25
N GLU A 201 -2.24 16.82 22.44
CA GLU A 201 -2.30 15.64 21.60
C GLU A 201 -1.17 15.62 20.56
N PHE A 202 -0.73 16.79 20.06
CA PHE A 202 0.41 16.86 19.15
C PHE A 202 1.71 16.52 19.87
N VAL A 203 1.92 17.09 21.06
CA VAL A 203 3.07 16.80 21.92
C VAL A 203 3.12 15.31 22.27
N LYS A 204 1.98 14.74 22.67
CA LYS A 204 1.81 13.31 22.92
C LYS A 204 2.14 12.48 21.69
N TYR A 205 1.61 12.83 20.51
CA TYR A 205 1.95 12.16 19.25
C TYR A 205 3.46 12.14 19.00
N VAL A 206 4.15 13.27 19.17
CA VAL A 206 5.61 13.31 18.98
C VAL A 206 6.33 12.43 20.00
N ASN A 207 5.95 12.48 21.27
CA ASN A 207 6.58 11.65 22.30
C ASN A 207 6.32 10.16 22.07
N ASP A 208 5.05 9.78 21.92
CA ASP A 208 4.64 8.39 21.85
C ASP A 208 5.03 7.74 20.50
N TYR A 209 4.98 8.49 19.38
CA TYR A 209 5.21 7.92 18.04
C TYR A 209 6.57 8.29 17.44
N ILE A 210 6.95 9.57 17.48
CA ILE A 210 8.19 10.04 16.84
C ILE A 210 9.42 9.71 17.70
N ARG A 211 9.33 9.88 19.03
CA ARG A 211 10.40 9.52 19.98
C ARG A 211 10.37 8.06 20.39
N GLU A 212 9.24 7.58 20.90
CA GLU A 212 9.12 6.22 21.48
C GLU A 212 8.74 5.17 20.42
N GLY A 213 7.81 5.50 19.51
CA GLY A 213 7.15 4.51 18.64
C GLY A 213 7.83 4.18 17.31
N ALA A 214 8.90 4.88 16.93
CA ALA A 214 9.66 4.60 15.71
C ALA A 214 10.97 3.85 15.95
N MET A 215 11.50 3.80 17.19
CA MET A 215 12.95 3.63 17.37
C MET A 215 13.51 2.21 17.43
N GLU A 216 12.82 1.18 17.93
CA GLU A 216 13.39 -0.18 17.77
C GLU A 216 13.03 -0.80 16.42
N LEU A 217 11.92 -0.36 15.84
CA LEU A 217 11.33 -0.99 14.67
C LEU A 217 11.78 -0.40 13.34
N ASN A 218 11.86 0.93 13.20
CA ASN A 218 12.17 1.53 11.90
C ASN A 218 13.66 1.69 11.62
N ASN A 219 14.56 1.74 12.60
CA ASN A 219 15.99 1.86 12.29
C ASN A 219 16.56 0.55 11.72
N GLU A 220 16.26 -0.59 12.35
CA GLU A 220 16.69 -1.89 11.80
C GLU A 220 15.99 -2.18 10.47
N TRP A 221 14.69 -1.90 10.36
CA TRP A 221 13.96 -2.06 9.09
C TRP A 221 14.39 -1.08 8.00
N ALA A 222 14.68 0.19 8.32
CA ALA A 222 15.16 1.17 7.34
C ALA A 222 16.57 0.85 6.90
N VAL A 223 17.45 0.44 7.81
CA VAL A 223 18.81 -0.04 7.48
C VAL A 223 18.73 -1.32 6.64
N PHE A 224 17.87 -2.28 7.02
CA PHE A 224 17.63 -3.50 6.25
C PHE A 224 17.10 -3.19 4.86
N ASN A 225 16.03 -2.39 4.75
CA ASN A 225 15.47 -1.98 3.47
C ASN A 225 16.48 -1.21 2.63
N SER A 226 17.26 -0.30 3.21
CA SER A 226 18.30 0.44 2.48
C SER A 226 19.40 -0.49 1.98
N LYS A 227 19.81 -1.48 2.78
CA LYS A 227 20.87 -2.43 2.44
C LYS A 227 20.42 -3.44 1.38
N HIS A 228 19.17 -3.86 1.43
CA HIS A 228 18.61 -4.94 0.63
C HIS A 228 17.57 -4.46 -0.41
N SER A 229 17.44 -3.16 -0.65
CA SER A 229 16.43 -2.59 -1.56
C SER A 229 16.50 -3.18 -2.98
N ALA A 230 17.71 -3.33 -3.51
CA ALA A 230 17.93 -3.91 -4.85
C ALA A 230 17.50 -5.38 -4.90
N GLU A 231 17.88 -6.16 -3.87
CA GLU A 231 17.49 -7.56 -3.73
C GLU A 231 15.97 -7.65 -3.63
N LEU A 232 15.32 -6.95 -2.68
CA LEU A 232 13.87 -6.91 -2.53
C LEU A 232 13.14 -6.55 -3.84
N THR A 233 13.65 -5.57 -4.58
CA THR A 233 13.09 -5.17 -5.88
C THR A 233 13.19 -6.31 -6.89
N GLU A 234 14.32 -7.01 -6.92
CA GLU A 234 14.52 -8.18 -7.79
C GLU A 234 13.62 -9.36 -7.39
N ILE A 235 13.43 -9.60 -6.08
CA ILE A 235 12.52 -10.62 -5.54
C ILE A 235 11.09 -10.37 -6.02
N VAL A 236 10.60 -9.14 -5.85
CA VAL A 236 9.24 -8.74 -6.28
C VAL A 236 9.09 -8.96 -7.78
N LYS A 237 10.04 -8.44 -8.58
CA LYS A 237 10.02 -8.56 -10.03
C LYS A 237 10.03 -10.01 -10.50
N ASN A 238 10.87 -10.86 -9.90
CA ASN A 238 10.96 -12.27 -10.23
C ASN A 238 9.67 -13.00 -9.84
N GLY A 239 9.10 -12.69 -8.68
CA GLY A 239 7.81 -13.22 -8.25
C GLY A 239 6.67 -12.86 -9.21
N GLU A 240 6.59 -11.60 -9.64
CA GLU A 240 5.60 -11.14 -10.62
C GLU A 240 5.73 -11.88 -11.96
N GLN A 241 6.96 -12.09 -12.45
CA GLN A 241 7.21 -12.85 -13.67
C GLN A 241 6.79 -14.33 -13.53
N GLN A 242 7.09 -14.97 -12.40
CA GLN A 242 6.66 -16.35 -12.17
C GLN A 242 5.14 -16.46 -12.04
N LEU A 243 4.49 -15.48 -11.41
CA LEU A 243 3.04 -15.41 -11.30
C LEU A 243 2.39 -15.26 -12.67
N GLU A 244 2.99 -14.47 -13.56
CA GLU A 244 2.55 -14.34 -14.96
C GLU A 244 2.66 -15.67 -15.72
N ILE A 245 3.80 -16.38 -15.58
CA ILE A 245 4.00 -17.71 -16.19
C ILE A 245 2.92 -18.71 -15.72
N LEU A 246 2.70 -18.78 -14.40
CA LEU A 246 1.66 -19.63 -13.81
C LEU A 246 0.28 -19.26 -14.34
N SER A 247 -0.02 -17.96 -14.38
CA SER A 247 -1.29 -17.44 -14.85
C SER A 247 -1.57 -17.82 -16.30
N ASN A 248 -0.58 -17.63 -17.17
CA ASN A 248 -0.69 -17.99 -18.58
C ASN A 248 -0.82 -19.51 -18.77
N LYS A 249 -0.21 -20.30 -17.89
CA LYS A 249 -0.36 -21.77 -17.89
C LYS A 249 -1.78 -22.19 -17.51
N ILE A 250 -2.37 -21.62 -16.45
CA ILE A 250 -3.76 -21.91 -16.04
C ILE A 250 -4.73 -21.52 -17.16
N GLU A 251 -4.59 -20.30 -17.70
CA GLU A 251 -5.43 -19.79 -18.78
C GLU A 251 -5.35 -20.68 -20.03
N LYS A 252 -4.14 -21.08 -20.43
CA LYS A 252 -3.96 -22.03 -21.52
C LYS A 252 -4.64 -23.38 -21.23
N THR A 253 -4.46 -23.93 -20.04
CA THR A 253 -5.09 -25.20 -19.64
C THR A 253 -6.62 -25.11 -19.71
N LEU A 254 -7.23 -24.01 -19.24
CA LEU A 254 -8.68 -23.82 -19.34
C LEU A 254 -9.16 -23.67 -20.79
N ASN A 255 -8.38 -22.98 -21.65
CA ASN A 255 -8.69 -22.89 -23.07
C ASN A 255 -8.60 -24.26 -23.77
N ASP A 256 -7.55 -25.03 -23.51
CA ASP A 256 -7.35 -26.36 -24.08
C ASP A 256 -8.49 -27.31 -23.66
N VAL A 257 -8.89 -27.28 -22.38
CA VAL A 257 -10.01 -28.05 -21.86
C VAL A 257 -11.34 -27.58 -22.42
N GLY A 258 -11.58 -26.26 -22.45
CA GLY A 258 -12.79 -25.66 -23.02
C GLY A 258 -12.99 -26.11 -24.47
N ASN A 259 -11.93 -26.09 -25.27
CA ASN A 259 -11.97 -26.59 -26.66
C ASN A 259 -12.35 -28.07 -26.74
N LYS A 260 -11.79 -28.91 -25.85
CA LYS A 260 -12.10 -30.36 -25.81
C LYS A 260 -13.54 -30.63 -25.39
N ILE A 261 -14.08 -29.83 -24.48
CA ILE A 261 -15.41 -30.03 -23.90
C ILE A 261 -16.52 -29.45 -24.78
N PHE A 262 -16.30 -28.24 -25.32
CA PHE A 262 -17.36 -27.43 -25.93
C PHE A 262 -17.33 -27.38 -27.47
N THR A 263 -16.22 -27.77 -28.10
CA THR A 263 -16.05 -27.65 -29.58
C THR A 263 -16.32 -28.97 -30.32
N SER A 264 -16.94 -29.96 -29.68
CA SER A 264 -17.24 -31.26 -30.29
C SER A 264 -18.51 -31.21 -31.16
N SER A 265 -18.36 -30.77 -32.41
CA SER A 265 -19.09 -31.13 -33.64
C SER A 265 -19.27 -29.91 -34.55
N GLU A 266 -19.00 -30.11 -35.83
CA GLU A 266 -18.86 -29.26 -37.03
C GLU A 266 -19.53 -27.87 -37.17
N GLN A 267 -20.21 -27.29 -36.18
CA GLN A 267 -20.73 -25.92 -36.26
C GLN A 267 -20.53 -25.14 -34.95
N GLN A 268 -19.75 -24.06 -35.05
CA GLN A 268 -19.50 -22.94 -34.12
C GLN A 268 -18.34 -23.12 -33.12
N MET A 269 -17.30 -22.29 -33.33
CA MET A 269 -16.06 -22.23 -32.54
C MET A 269 -16.13 -21.36 -31.28
N ASP A 270 -17.26 -20.71 -30.96
CA ASP A 270 -17.32 -19.63 -29.97
C ASP A 270 -18.33 -19.85 -28.83
N ASN A 271 -18.32 -21.03 -28.21
CA ASN A 271 -19.26 -21.36 -27.14
C ASN A 271 -18.70 -21.20 -25.71
N PHE A 272 -17.46 -20.75 -25.56
CA PHE A 272 -16.87 -20.52 -24.23
C PHE A 272 -15.87 -19.36 -24.23
N HIS A 273 -15.57 -18.84 -23.04
CA HIS A 273 -14.47 -17.92 -22.82
C HIS A 273 -13.84 -18.15 -21.44
N VAL A 274 -12.59 -17.69 -21.27
CA VAL A 274 -11.88 -17.72 -19.99
C VAL A 274 -11.77 -16.31 -19.45
N TYR A 275 -12.26 -16.10 -18.24
CA TYR A 275 -12.06 -14.88 -17.46
C TYR A 275 -10.92 -15.08 -16.46
N LYS A 276 -10.04 -14.10 -16.34
CA LYS A 276 -8.86 -14.13 -15.48
C LYS A 276 -8.89 -12.95 -14.53
N LYS A 277 -8.68 -13.20 -13.23
CA LYS A 277 -8.46 -12.15 -12.24
C LYS A 277 -7.25 -12.49 -11.37
N VAL A 278 -6.17 -11.73 -11.61
CA VAL A 278 -4.91 -11.83 -10.88
C VAL A 278 -4.57 -10.44 -10.36
N THR A 279 -4.71 -10.26 -9.06
CA THR A 279 -4.46 -9.00 -8.33
C THR A 279 -3.89 -9.34 -6.96
N SER A 280 -3.42 -8.32 -6.24
CA SER A 280 -3.03 -8.48 -4.83
C SER A 280 -4.17 -8.85 -3.89
N LYS A 281 -5.42 -9.06 -4.36
CA LYS A 281 -6.58 -9.45 -3.55
C LYS A 281 -7.49 -10.50 -4.19
N ALA A 282 -7.19 -10.95 -5.40
CA ALA A 282 -7.88 -12.06 -6.07
C ALA A 282 -6.93 -12.85 -6.99
N PHE A 283 -6.97 -14.18 -6.94
CA PHE A 283 -6.27 -15.08 -7.87
C PHE A 283 -7.22 -16.22 -8.27
N TYR A 284 -7.93 -16.03 -9.38
CA TYR A 284 -8.82 -17.04 -9.92
C TYR A 284 -9.00 -16.92 -11.43
N PHE A 285 -9.38 -18.04 -12.04
CA PHE A 285 -9.60 -18.20 -13.47
C PHE A 285 -10.90 -18.95 -13.68
N GLN A 286 -11.80 -18.38 -14.47
CA GLN A 286 -13.14 -18.90 -14.66
C GLN A 286 -13.34 -19.28 -16.13
N LEU A 287 -13.79 -20.51 -16.38
CA LEU A 287 -14.16 -21.01 -17.70
C LEU A 287 -15.68 -20.99 -17.82
N PHE A 288 -16.18 -20.05 -18.63
CA PHE A 288 -17.60 -19.85 -18.88
C PHE A 288 -18.01 -20.49 -20.21
N HIS A 289 -19.10 -21.24 -20.18
CA HIS A 289 -19.83 -21.60 -21.39
C HIS A 289 -20.93 -20.56 -21.64
N THR A 290 -21.11 -20.11 -22.88
CA THR A 290 -22.04 -19.00 -23.22
C THR A 290 -23.48 -19.27 -22.81
N THR A 291 -23.93 -20.54 -22.87
CA THR A 291 -25.29 -20.90 -22.44
C THR A 291 -25.46 -21.02 -20.93
N TRP A 292 -24.35 -21.19 -20.19
CA TRP A 292 -24.32 -21.33 -18.73
C TRP A 292 -24.16 -20.00 -18.02
N GLU A 293 -23.52 -19.04 -18.68
CA GLU A 293 -23.23 -17.71 -18.17
C GLU A 293 -24.50 -16.98 -17.69
N LYS A 294 -25.64 -17.15 -18.39
CA LYS A 294 -26.92 -16.57 -17.95
C LYS A 294 -27.45 -17.13 -16.62
N TYR A 295 -26.94 -18.28 -16.18
CA TYR A 295 -27.22 -18.87 -14.85
C TYR A 295 -26.05 -18.70 -13.89
N LYS A 296 -25.00 -17.98 -14.29
CA LYS A 296 -23.77 -17.77 -13.54
C LYS A 296 -23.14 -19.09 -13.07
N ILE A 297 -23.18 -20.10 -13.95
CA ILE A 297 -22.49 -21.38 -13.73
C ILE A 297 -21.18 -21.34 -14.50
N HIS A 298 -20.08 -21.65 -13.84
CA HIS A 298 -18.77 -21.73 -14.47
C HIS A 298 -17.83 -22.68 -13.72
N TYR A 299 -16.80 -23.14 -14.42
CA TYR A 299 -15.67 -23.80 -13.76
C TYR A 299 -14.70 -22.76 -13.26
N GLU A 300 -14.10 -22.97 -12.10
CA GLU A 300 -13.10 -22.07 -11.55
C GLU A 300 -11.84 -22.83 -11.11
N ILE A 301 -10.68 -22.24 -11.42
CA ILE A 301 -9.41 -22.57 -10.78
C ILE A 301 -9.01 -21.38 -9.91
N GLY A 302 -9.02 -21.57 -8.60
CA GLY A 302 -8.63 -20.57 -7.61
C GLY A 302 -7.46 -21.06 -6.74
N ALA A 303 -6.73 -20.14 -6.12
CA ALA A 303 -5.73 -20.50 -5.12
C ALA A 303 -6.42 -20.93 -3.81
N GLY A 304 -5.97 -22.05 -3.22
CA GLY A 304 -6.62 -22.67 -2.07
C GLY A 304 -6.23 -22.06 -0.71
N ASP A 305 -5.11 -21.35 -0.67
CA ASP A 305 -4.49 -20.71 0.47
C ASP A 305 -4.72 -19.19 0.48
N TYR A 306 -5.91 -18.75 0.04
CA TYR A 306 -6.20 -17.37 -0.36
C TYR A 306 -6.33 -16.34 0.78
N GLU A 307 -5.23 -16.11 1.48
CA GLU A 307 -4.90 -14.79 2.01
C GLU A 307 -3.82 -14.22 1.10
N SER A 308 -4.18 -13.23 0.30
CA SER A 308 -3.34 -12.63 -0.72
C SER A 308 -1.94 -12.26 -0.22
N ARG A 309 -0.91 -12.93 -0.75
CA ARG A 309 0.51 -12.59 -0.49
C ARG A 309 1.20 -11.94 -1.70
N GLY A 310 0.47 -11.17 -2.50
CA GLY A 310 1.05 -10.41 -3.62
C GLY A 310 1.62 -11.31 -4.74
N PHE A 311 2.94 -11.31 -4.88
CA PHE A 311 3.69 -12.04 -5.92
C PHE A 311 4.08 -13.48 -5.52
N ILE A 312 3.68 -13.95 -4.33
CA ILE A 312 3.97 -15.31 -3.88
C ILE A 312 3.10 -16.31 -4.65
N LEU A 313 3.73 -17.35 -5.18
CA LEU A 313 3.06 -18.42 -5.92
C LEU A 313 2.19 -19.27 -4.97
N PRO A 314 0.96 -19.63 -5.38
CA PRO A 314 0.11 -20.51 -4.58
C PRO A 314 0.71 -21.91 -4.49
N ALA A 315 0.66 -22.54 -3.31
CA ALA A 315 1.07 -23.94 -3.19
C ALA A 315 -0.05 -24.90 -3.62
N ILE A 316 -1.29 -24.43 -3.58
CA ILE A 316 -2.49 -25.23 -3.77
C ILE A 316 -3.44 -24.54 -4.74
N LEU A 317 -3.96 -25.27 -5.72
CA LEU A 317 -5.07 -24.86 -6.56
C LEU A 317 -6.31 -25.68 -6.26
N HIS A 318 -7.45 -25.01 -6.19
CA HIS A 318 -8.77 -25.63 -6.14
C HIS A 318 -9.39 -25.59 -7.52
N LEU A 319 -9.82 -26.75 -8.00
CA LEU A 319 -10.73 -26.87 -9.12
C LEU A 319 -12.15 -26.94 -8.57
N LEU A 320 -12.98 -26.01 -9.01
CA LEU A 320 -14.34 -25.80 -8.50
C LEU A 320 -15.34 -25.78 -9.67
N ILE A 321 -16.59 -26.09 -9.36
CA ILE A 321 -17.75 -25.59 -10.12
C ILE A 321 -18.49 -24.59 -9.24
N ASP A 322 -18.62 -23.36 -9.75
CA ASP A 322 -19.31 -22.28 -9.08
C ASP A 322 -20.70 -22.08 -9.69
N VAL A 323 -21.67 -21.84 -8.82
CA VAL A 323 -23.06 -21.54 -9.16
C VAL A 323 -23.45 -20.31 -8.35
N GLU A 324 -23.14 -19.12 -8.86
CA GLU A 324 -23.30 -17.87 -8.10
C GLU A 324 -24.75 -17.43 -7.92
N ASP A 325 -25.64 -17.84 -8.82
CA ASP A 325 -27.04 -17.43 -8.80
C ASP A 325 -27.88 -18.29 -7.83
N LYS A 326 -28.63 -17.63 -6.94
CA LYS A 326 -29.41 -18.29 -5.88
C LYS A 326 -30.58 -19.09 -6.44
N GLU A 327 -31.27 -18.56 -7.45
CA GLU A 327 -32.41 -19.23 -8.07
C GLU A 327 -31.95 -20.51 -8.78
N THR A 328 -30.85 -20.42 -9.52
CA THR A 328 -30.17 -21.54 -10.17
C THR A 328 -29.77 -22.61 -9.16
N ARG A 329 -29.12 -22.25 -8.04
CA ARG A 329 -28.81 -23.20 -6.97
C ARG A 329 -30.06 -23.86 -6.38
N THR A 330 -31.14 -23.11 -6.20
CA THR A 330 -32.39 -23.64 -5.64
C THR A 330 -33.03 -24.64 -6.61
N MET A 331 -33.03 -24.31 -7.91
CA MET A 331 -33.50 -25.20 -8.97
C MET A 331 -32.66 -26.48 -9.04
N MET A 332 -31.33 -26.37 -8.99
CA MET A 332 -30.42 -27.51 -8.94
C MET A 332 -30.68 -28.40 -7.72
N ASN A 333 -30.75 -27.81 -6.53
CA ASN A 333 -31.00 -28.56 -5.29
C ASN A 333 -32.40 -29.20 -5.20
N SER A 334 -33.34 -28.80 -6.06
CA SER A 334 -34.68 -29.41 -6.11
C SER A 334 -34.71 -30.73 -6.87
N ASN A 335 -33.63 -31.10 -7.57
CA ASN A 335 -33.44 -32.43 -8.17
C ASN A 335 -32.42 -33.22 -7.33
N PRO A 336 -32.80 -34.38 -6.75
CA PRO A 336 -31.96 -35.07 -5.76
C PRO A 336 -30.62 -35.66 -6.26
N ASP A 337 -30.29 -35.55 -7.54
CA ASP A 337 -29.06 -36.13 -8.12
C ASP A 337 -28.44 -35.22 -9.21
N VAL A 338 -28.42 -33.89 -9.01
CA VAL A 338 -27.90 -32.96 -10.03
C VAL A 338 -26.42 -33.12 -10.32
N PHE A 339 -25.61 -33.57 -9.37
CA PHE A 339 -24.26 -34.05 -9.67
C PHE A 339 -24.04 -35.36 -8.95
N THR A 340 -23.31 -36.27 -9.58
CA THR A 340 -22.96 -37.56 -8.95
C THR A 340 -22.15 -37.37 -7.68
N ASP A 341 -21.42 -36.25 -7.59
CA ASP A 341 -20.44 -35.97 -6.55
C ASP A 341 -20.97 -35.03 -5.45
N PHE A 342 -22.13 -34.40 -5.64
CA PHE A 342 -22.66 -33.40 -4.71
C PHE A 342 -24.11 -33.67 -4.35
N LYS A 343 -24.35 -33.94 -3.05
CA LYS A 343 -25.72 -34.08 -2.51
C LYS A 343 -26.49 -32.76 -2.48
N HIS A 344 -25.77 -31.65 -2.32
CA HIS A 344 -26.31 -30.29 -2.33
C HIS A 344 -25.32 -29.31 -2.96
N ILE A 345 -25.83 -28.45 -3.84
CA ILE A 345 -25.08 -27.41 -4.54
C ILE A 345 -24.95 -26.18 -3.66
N GLN A 346 -23.71 -25.85 -3.30
CA GLN A 346 -23.33 -24.59 -2.67
C GLN A 346 -22.93 -23.56 -3.73
N ILE A 347 -22.48 -22.38 -3.31
CA ILE A 347 -21.90 -21.38 -4.24
C ILE A 347 -20.67 -22.02 -4.89
N HIS A 348 -19.61 -22.24 -4.11
CA HIS A 348 -18.43 -22.97 -4.57
C HIS A 348 -18.53 -24.46 -4.23
N ASN A 349 -18.44 -25.32 -5.25
CA ASN A 349 -18.45 -26.77 -5.07
C ASN A 349 -17.09 -27.31 -5.52
N ARG A 350 -16.28 -27.80 -4.57
CA ARG A 350 -14.92 -28.27 -4.85
C ARG A 350 -14.95 -29.61 -5.56
N ILE A 351 -14.41 -29.63 -6.78
CA ILE A 351 -14.19 -30.85 -7.55
C ILE A 351 -12.93 -31.54 -7.00
N LYS A 352 -11.81 -30.83 -6.96
CA LYS A 352 -10.52 -31.38 -6.52
C LYS A 352 -9.54 -30.31 -6.08
N GLU A 353 -8.59 -30.72 -5.26
CA GLU A 353 -7.44 -29.93 -4.84
C GLU A 353 -6.15 -30.47 -5.48
N PHE A 354 -5.29 -29.56 -5.93
CA PHE A 354 -4.02 -29.86 -6.57
C PHE A 354 -2.89 -29.14 -5.85
N ILE A 355 -1.91 -29.89 -5.36
CA ILE A 355 -0.66 -29.34 -4.85
C ILE A 355 0.23 -29.06 -6.06
N ILE A 356 0.73 -27.83 -6.21
CA ILE A 356 1.64 -27.50 -7.30
C ILE A 356 3.06 -27.88 -6.91
N ASP A 357 3.68 -28.73 -7.73
CA ASP A 357 5.09 -29.07 -7.61
C ASP A 357 5.94 -28.17 -8.52
N TYR A 358 6.66 -27.23 -7.90
CA TYR A 358 7.59 -26.32 -8.56
C TYR A 358 9.03 -26.86 -8.68
N SER A 359 9.30 -28.09 -8.23
CA SER A 359 10.65 -28.67 -8.19
C SER A 359 11.26 -28.87 -9.59
N SER A 360 10.43 -29.04 -10.61
CA SER A 360 10.87 -29.19 -12.00
C SER A 360 9.78 -28.78 -12.99
N GLN A 361 10.20 -28.43 -14.21
CA GLN A 361 9.27 -28.13 -15.31
C GLN A 361 8.35 -29.31 -15.66
N GLU A 362 8.84 -30.55 -15.48
CA GLU A 362 8.08 -31.77 -15.73
C GLU A 362 6.99 -31.95 -14.68
N ALA A 363 7.33 -31.86 -13.38
CA ALA A 363 6.36 -31.95 -12.29
C ALA A 363 5.31 -30.83 -12.34
N PHE A 364 5.75 -29.60 -12.64
CA PHE A 364 4.86 -28.47 -12.87
C PHE A 364 3.88 -28.75 -14.01
N ASN A 365 4.37 -29.21 -15.17
CA ASN A 365 3.50 -29.54 -16.30
C ASN A 365 2.55 -30.72 -16.01
N ALA A 366 3.00 -31.72 -15.27
CA ALA A 366 2.18 -32.86 -14.87
C ALA A 366 0.98 -32.43 -14.01
N THR A 367 1.17 -31.44 -13.14
CA THR A 367 0.07 -30.85 -12.35
C THR A 367 -1.05 -30.33 -13.26
N PHE A 368 -0.71 -29.57 -14.30
CA PHE A 368 -1.69 -29.01 -15.23
C PHE A 368 -2.34 -30.06 -16.13
N GLN A 369 -1.61 -31.10 -16.51
CA GLN A 369 -2.18 -32.24 -17.21
C GLN A 369 -3.20 -32.98 -16.34
N ASN A 370 -2.95 -33.10 -15.04
CA ASN A 370 -3.89 -33.69 -14.09
C ASN A 370 -5.13 -32.81 -13.91
N ILE A 371 -4.99 -31.49 -13.81
CA ILE A 371 -6.11 -30.54 -13.76
C ILE A 371 -6.98 -30.68 -15.01
N GLU A 372 -6.36 -30.69 -16.19
CA GLU A 372 -7.04 -30.84 -17.46
C GLU A 372 -7.84 -32.16 -17.55
N ASN A 373 -7.20 -33.27 -17.20
CA ASN A 373 -7.85 -34.58 -17.20
C ASN A 373 -9.01 -34.65 -16.20
N GLU A 374 -8.83 -34.10 -15.00
CA GLU A 374 -9.87 -34.08 -13.97
C GLU A 374 -11.07 -33.27 -14.45
N LEU A 375 -10.85 -32.05 -14.94
CA LEU A 375 -11.93 -31.18 -15.40
C LEU A 375 -12.68 -31.82 -16.57
N TYR A 376 -11.97 -32.39 -17.55
CA TYR A 376 -12.58 -33.10 -18.67
C TYR A 376 -13.43 -34.30 -18.23
N ASN A 377 -12.88 -35.16 -17.37
CA ASN A 377 -13.57 -36.35 -16.89
C ASN A 377 -14.78 -36.00 -16.00
N TRP A 378 -14.63 -35.01 -15.13
CA TRP A 378 -15.69 -34.51 -14.28
C TRP A 378 -16.84 -33.95 -15.12
N HIS A 379 -16.52 -33.08 -16.10
CA HIS A 379 -17.52 -32.56 -17.02
C HIS A 379 -18.24 -33.68 -17.76
N LYS A 380 -17.50 -34.63 -18.36
CA LYS A 380 -18.10 -35.73 -19.11
C LYS A 380 -19.08 -36.56 -18.27
N SER A 381 -18.77 -36.77 -16.99
CA SER A 381 -19.61 -37.54 -16.07
C SER A 381 -20.86 -36.77 -15.61
N ASN A 382 -20.79 -35.43 -15.60
CA ASN A 382 -21.84 -34.56 -15.06
C ASN A 382 -22.57 -33.73 -16.14
N LYS A 383 -22.20 -33.86 -17.42
CA LYS A 383 -22.72 -33.05 -18.53
C LYS A 383 -24.23 -33.14 -18.65
N ASP A 384 -24.80 -34.34 -18.65
CA ASP A 384 -26.24 -34.52 -18.84
C ASP A 384 -27.03 -33.86 -17.69
N ALA A 385 -26.48 -33.88 -16.49
CA ALA A 385 -27.12 -33.25 -15.35
C ALA A 385 -27.04 -31.71 -15.43
N LEU A 386 -25.94 -31.14 -15.94
CA LEU A 386 -25.86 -29.71 -16.30
C LEU A 386 -26.89 -29.33 -17.38
N LEU A 387 -27.08 -30.18 -18.39
CA LEU A 387 -28.05 -29.96 -19.46
C LEU A 387 -29.50 -30.06 -18.97
N ASN A 388 -29.80 -30.99 -18.07
CA ASN A 388 -31.15 -31.21 -17.53
C ASN A 388 -31.64 -30.08 -16.62
N VAL A 389 -30.72 -29.43 -15.91
CA VAL A 389 -31.00 -28.25 -15.07
C VAL A 389 -31.24 -27.01 -15.93
N ILE A 390 -30.65 -26.96 -17.12
CA ILE A 390 -30.67 -25.80 -17.99
C ILE A 390 -31.55 -26.08 -19.22
N PRO A 391 -32.88 -25.86 -19.15
CA PRO A 391 -33.84 -26.28 -20.18
C PRO A 391 -33.62 -25.67 -21.59
N SER A 392 -32.72 -24.71 -21.72
CA SER A 392 -32.32 -24.10 -23.00
C SER A 392 -31.13 -24.76 -23.69
N ILE A 393 -30.52 -25.82 -23.13
CA ILE A 393 -29.41 -26.54 -23.77
C ILE A 393 -29.92 -27.86 -24.35
N LYS A 394 -30.77 -27.77 -25.37
CA LYS A 394 -30.84 -28.87 -26.34
C LYS A 394 -29.75 -28.59 -27.37
N VAL A 395 -28.63 -29.32 -27.27
CA VAL A 395 -27.63 -29.43 -28.34
C VAL A 395 -28.26 -30.18 -29.50
#